data_AF-A0A7S3LC69-F1
#
_entry.id   AF-A0A7S3LC69-F1
#
_cell.length_a   1.000
_cell.length_b   1.000
_cell.length_c   1.000
_cell.angle_alpha   90.00
_cell.angle_beta   90.00
_cell.angle_gamma   90.00
#
_symmetry.space_group_name_H-M   'P 1'
#
loop_
_entity.id
_entity.type
_entity.pdbx_description
1 polymer ?
#
loop_
_entity_poly.entity_id
_entity_poly.type
_entity_poly.pdbx_seq_one_letter_code
_entity_poly.pdbx_strand_id
1 'polypeptide(L)'
;GFGTLQLYDLMIVTLSRAIFGLTEAEAANVAILLESVWKSISQWRYDEDCFAEGIDGKPGSYVKNENSEDEAVTADTYAILYNKWHASFGAAMLGCLRSSEYMHSRNCLIVLSRMVETYPTRPTLANRLISALGPLQEESYPFADIRASAQAYNTQLIKARDEGVWKEETSAAKEARKAKEQAAAAARQKKSEELMEEIKKDSEKITEEIGERDSYDQRRPARGAPRRDQDDRRAVGSSGPP
;
A
#
# COMPACT_ATOMS: atom_id res chain seq x y z
N GLY A 1 29.58 -31.82 3.37
CA GLY A 1 28.12 -31.72 3.23
C GLY A 1 27.77 -30.57 2.30
N PHE A 2 26.53 -30.49 1.83
CA PHE A 2 26.03 -29.36 1.05
C PHE A 2 25.88 -28.13 1.96
N GLY A 3 26.55 -27.02 1.66
CA GLY A 3 26.53 -25.81 2.50
C GLY A 3 25.30 -24.95 2.22
N THR A 4 24.16 -25.28 2.84
CA THR A 4 22.88 -24.58 2.60
C THR A 4 22.96 -23.08 2.86
N LEU A 5 23.58 -22.66 3.98
CA LEU A 5 23.72 -21.23 4.30
C LEU A 5 24.64 -20.49 3.33
N GLN A 6 25.70 -21.16 2.86
CA GLN A 6 26.61 -20.60 1.87
C GLN A 6 25.93 -20.45 0.51
N LEU A 7 25.08 -21.41 0.12
CA LEU A 7 24.27 -21.30 -1.08
C LEU A 7 23.33 -20.10 -0.98
N TYR A 8 22.61 -19.94 0.14
CA TYR A 8 21.69 -18.82 0.32
C TYR A 8 22.42 -17.47 0.33
N ASP A 9 23.58 -17.36 0.98
CA ASP A 9 24.41 -16.16 0.90
C ASP A 9 24.79 -15.82 -0.55
N LEU A 10 25.32 -16.80 -1.28
CA LEU A 10 25.72 -16.63 -2.66
C LEU A 10 24.53 -16.24 -3.55
N MET A 11 23.39 -16.92 -3.40
CA MET A 11 22.17 -16.64 -4.16
C MET A 11 21.66 -15.22 -3.89
N ILE A 12 21.52 -14.84 -2.62
CA ILE A 12 21.02 -13.51 -2.26
C ILE A 12 21.96 -12.44 -2.82
N VAL A 13 23.26 -12.53 -2.55
CA VAL A 13 24.23 -11.51 -2.98
C VAL A 13 24.30 -11.42 -4.50
N THR A 14 24.34 -12.55 -5.20
CA THR A 14 24.49 -12.58 -6.66
C THR A 14 23.22 -12.10 -7.35
N LEU A 15 22.05 -12.62 -6.96
CA LEU A 15 20.78 -12.24 -7.58
C LEU A 15 20.44 -10.77 -7.29
N SER A 16 20.74 -10.26 -6.10
CA SER A 16 20.58 -8.83 -5.76
C SER A 16 21.33 -7.93 -6.74
N ARG A 17 22.57 -8.30 -7.08
CA ARG A 17 23.43 -7.55 -8.02
C ARG A 17 23.01 -7.73 -9.47
N ALA A 18 22.48 -8.90 -9.82
CA ALA A 18 22.07 -9.21 -11.19
C ALA A 18 20.86 -8.38 -11.64
N ILE A 19 19.97 -7.96 -10.72
CA ILE A 19 18.71 -7.25 -11.04
C ILE A 19 18.90 -6.04 -11.97
N PHE A 20 20.04 -5.35 -11.90
CA PHE A 20 20.37 -4.23 -12.78
C PHE A 20 20.43 -4.63 -14.27
N GLY A 21 20.86 -5.85 -14.58
CA GLY A 21 21.05 -6.32 -15.96
C GLY A 21 19.98 -7.27 -16.47
N LEU A 22 18.95 -7.58 -15.67
CA LEU A 22 17.90 -8.53 -16.07
C LEU A 22 16.91 -7.90 -17.05
N THR A 23 16.26 -8.75 -17.83
CA THR A 23 14.99 -8.42 -18.48
C THR A 23 13.83 -8.49 -17.49
N GLU A 24 12.68 -7.91 -17.82
CA GLU A 24 11.50 -7.96 -16.94
C GLU A 24 11.04 -9.39 -16.63
N ALA A 25 11.09 -10.28 -17.64
CA ALA A 25 10.72 -11.68 -17.48
C ALA A 25 11.69 -12.44 -16.55
N GLU A 26 13.00 -12.19 -16.69
CA GLU A 26 14.00 -12.76 -15.79
C GLU A 26 13.85 -12.22 -14.37
N ALA A 27 13.58 -10.92 -14.22
CA ALA A 27 13.31 -10.31 -12.91
C ALA A 27 12.10 -10.95 -12.23
N ALA A 28 11.02 -11.24 -12.98
CA ALA A 28 9.86 -11.94 -12.45
C ALA A 28 10.18 -13.36 -11.97
N ASN A 29 10.99 -14.11 -12.73
CA ASN A 29 11.43 -15.45 -12.35
C ASN A 29 12.35 -15.42 -11.11
N VAL A 30 13.31 -14.49 -11.09
CA VAL A 30 14.21 -14.26 -9.96
C VAL A 30 13.43 -13.86 -8.71
N ALA A 31 12.36 -13.07 -8.86
CA ALA A 31 11.51 -12.68 -7.75
C ALA A 31 10.83 -13.89 -7.08
N ILE A 32 10.38 -14.88 -7.84
CA ILE A 32 9.77 -16.11 -7.31
C ILE A 32 10.80 -16.92 -6.51
N LEU A 33 12.01 -17.05 -7.05
CA LEU A 33 13.11 -17.73 -6.38
C LEU A 33 13.51 -17.01 -5.10
N LEU A 34 13.71 -15.69 -5.17
CA LEU A 34 14.07 -14.87 -4.02
C LEU A 34 12.98 -14.90 -2.94
N GLU A 35 11.70 -14.81 -3.30
CA GLU A 35 10.60 -14.92 -2.35
C GLU A 35 10.64 -16.27 -1.62
N SER A 36 10.85 -17.37 -2.35
CA SER A 36 10.91 -18.72 -1.77
C SER A 36 12.10 -18.85 -0.81
N VAL A 37 13.27 -18.35 -1.21
CA VAL A 37 14.46 -18.31 -0.33
C VAL A 37 14.19 -17.44 0.90
N TRP A 38 13.59 -16.25 0.72
CA TRP A 38 13.31 -15.31 1.80
C TRP A 38 12.32 -15.85 2.83
N LYS A 39 11.33 -16.63 2.40
CA LYS A 39 10.38 -17.33 3.30
C LYS A 39 11.15 -18.25 4.25
N SER A 40 12.02 -19.11 3.73
CA SER A 40 12.81 -20.04 4.53
C SER A 40 13.74 -19.32 5.52
N ILE A 41 14.52 -18.34 5.04
CA ILE A 41 15.47 -17.63 5.92
C ILE A 41 14.76 -16.74 6.95
N SER A 42 13.57 -16.22 6.63
CA SER A 42 12.77 -15.45 7.57
C SER A 42 12.16 -16.36 8.65
N GLN A 43 11.72 -17.56 8.30
CA GLN A 43 11.24 -18.54 9.29
C GLN A 43 12.33 -18.88 10.30
N TRP A 44 13.52 -19.27 9.83
CA TRP A 44 14.65 -19.58 10.72
C TRP A 44 15.11 -18.40 11.58
N ARG A 45 14.87 -17.15 11.15
CA ARG A 45 15.22 -15.96 11.92
C ARG A 45 14.27 -15.70 13.10
N TYR A 46 12.99 -16.03 12.95
CA TYR A 46 11.93 -15.58 13.85
C TYR A 46 11.15 -16.71 14.53
N ASP A 47 11.43 -17.96 14.17
CA ASP A 47 10.83 -19.17 14.75
C ASP A 47 11.96 -20.09 15.20
N GLU A 48 12.07 -20.27 16.52
CA GLU A 48 13.12 -21.07 17.17
C GLU A 48 12.97 -22.57 16.86
N ASP A 49 11.74 -23.07 16.73
CA ASP A 49 11.49 -24.48 16.42
C ASP A 49 11.93 -24.77 14.97
N CYS A 50 11.59 -23.88 14.03
CA CYS A 50 12.05 -23.98 12.65
C CYS A 50 13.58 -23.90 12.55
N PHE A 51 14.23 -23.08 13.38
CA PHE A 51 15.69 -22.97 13.42
C PHE A 51 16.34 -24.27 13.93
N ALA A 52 15.81 -24.82 15.03
CA ALA A 52 16.30 -26.06 15.61
C ALA A 52 16.12 -27.26 14.67
N GLU A 53 14.98 -27.34 13.98
CA GLU A 53 14.72 -28.43 13.03
C GLU A 53 15.55 -28.30 11.74
N GLY A 54 15.69 -27.09 11.20
CA GLY A 54 16.26 -26.86 9.87
C GLY A 54 17.77 -26.60 9.83
N ILE A 55 18.34 -26.02 10.89
CA ILE A 55 19.70 -25.47 10.90
C ILE A 55 20.52 -26.03 12.06
N ASP A 56 20.01 -26.02 13.29
CA ASP A 56 20.81 -26.39 14.46
C ASP A 56 21.31 -27.84 14.38
N GLY A 57 22.63 -28.03 14.53
CA GLY A 57 23.29 -29.33 14.46
C GLY A 57 23.18 -30.08 13.12
N LYS A 58 22.68 -29.47 12.04
CA LYS A 58 22.51 -30.13 10.73
C LYS A 58 23.75 -30.07 9.85
N PRO A 59 24.05 -31.12 9.06
CA PRO A 59 25.12 -31.05 8.05
C PRO A 59 24.81 -29.99 6.98
N GLY A 60 25.47 -28.83 7.04
CA GLY A 60 25.27 -27.73 6.07
C GLY A 60 24.93 -26.37 6.67
N SER A 61 24.78 -26.28 7.99
CA SER A 61 24.51 -25.05 8.74
C SER A 61 25.77 -24.34 9.25
N TYR A 62 26.94 -24.66 8.70
CA TYR A 62 28.20 -24.00 9.07
C TYR A 62 28.44 -22.78 8.19
N VAL A 63 28.81 -21.67 8.81
CA VAL A 63 29.37 -20.50 8.12
C VAL A 63 30.88 -20.67 8.11
N LYS A 64 31.48 -20.73 6.91
CA LYS A 64 32.93 -20.79 6.79
C LYS A 64 33.52 -19.48 7.30
N ASN A 65 34.27 -19.55 8.39
CA ASN A 65 35.15 -18.47 8.82
C ASN A 65 36.52 -18.69 8.16
N GLU A 66 37.07 -17.66 7.52
CA GLU A 66 38.35 -17.75 6.80
C GLU A 66 39.54 -18.09 7.72
N ASN A 67 39.38 -17.95 9.05
CA ASN A 67 40.45 -18.07 10.05
C ASN A 67 40.15 -19.02 11.23
N SER A 68 39.03 -19.76 11.24
CA SER A 68 38.68 -20.68 12.33
C SER A 68 38.04 -21.98 11.82
N GLU A 69 37.93 -22.98 12.69
CA GLU A 69 37.11 -24.17 12.41
C GLU A 69 35.67 -23.76 12.08
N ASP A 70 34.99 -24.59 11.28
CA ASP A 70 33.59 -24.42 10.92
C ASP A 70 32.73 -24.48 12.20
N GLU A 71 32.37 -23.31 12.73
CA GLU A 71 31.50 -23.22 13.92
C GLU A 71 30.04 -23.44 13.53
N ALA A 72 29.32 -24.22 14.36
CA ALA A 72 27.89 -24.38 14.22
C ALA A 72 27.21 -23.02 14.39
N VAL A 73 26.27 -22.70 13.50
CA VAL A 73 25.55 -21.43 13.55
C VAL A 73 24.57 -21.46 14.72
N THR A 74 24.72 -20.50 15.62
CA THR A 74 23.77 -20.21 16.70
C THR A 74 22.69 -19.25 16.21
N ALA A 75 21.60 -19.13 16.96
CA ALA A 75 20.54 -18.17 16.64
C ALA A 75 21.07 -16.72 16.55
N ASP A 76 22.03 -16.35 17.41
CA ASP A 76 22.65 -15.02 17.41
C ASP A 76 23.51 -14.76 16.17
N THR A 77 24.36 -15.72 15.77
CA THR A 77 25.18 -15.57 14.57
C THR A 77 24.31 -15.60 13.31
N TYR A 78 23.23 -16.38 13.32
CA TYR A 78 22.22 -16.37 12.26
C TYR A 78 21.51 -15.02 12.15
N ALA A 79 21.15 -14.38 13.26
CA ALA A 79 20.53 -13.05 13.25
C ALA A 79 21.44 -12.00 12.61
N ILE A 80 22.75 -12.04 12.90
CA ILE A 80 23.76 -11.17 12.26
C ILE A 80 23.82 -11.43 10.75
N LEU A 81 23.86 -12.69 10.34
CA LEU A 81 23.91 -13.09 8.94
C LEU A 81 22.64 -12.65 8.17
N TYR A 82 21.45 -12.90 8.74
CA TYR A 82 20.18 -12.44 8.18
C TYR A 82 20.17 -10.92 8.00
N ASN A 83 20.67 -10.17 8.99
CA ASN A 83 20.76 -8.71 8.90
C ASN A 83 21.70 -8.24 7.79
N LYS A 84 22.82 -8.95 7.57
CA LYS A 84 23.73 -8.70 6.45
C LYS A 84 23.04 -8.93 5.10
N TRP A 85 22.29 -10.02 4.95
CA TRP A 85 21.51 -10.28 3.73
C TRP A 85 20.44 -9.21 3.50
N HIS A 86 19.72 -8.83 4.55
CA HIS A 86 18.70 -7.79 4.51
C HIS A 86 19.27 -6.45 4.07
N ALA A 87 20.40 -6.04 4.65
CA ALA A 87 21.09 -4.81 4.29
C ALA A 87 21.67 -4.84 2.87
N SER A 88 22.27 -5.97 2.45
CA SER A 88 22.86 -6.14 1.11
C SER A 88 21.81 -6.05 0.00
N PHE A 89 20.72 -6.81 0.13
CA PHE A 89 19.61 -6.77 -0.82
C PHE A 89 18.96 -5.37 -0.82
N GLY A 90 18.73 -4.80 0.36
CA GLY A 90 18.21 -3.43 0.50
C GLY A 90 19.05 -2.37 -0.19
N ALA A 91 20.37 -2.45 -0.08
CA ALA A 91 21.28 -1.52 -0.74
C ALA A 91 21.17 -1.62 -2.28
N ALA A 92 21.08 -2.84 -2.83
CA ALA A 92 20.88 -3.05 -4.25
C ALA A 92 19.53 -2.46 -4.72
N MET A 93 18.44 -2.75 -4.00
CA MET A 93 17.10 -2.25 -4.36
C MET A 93 17.01 -0.72 -4.27
N LEU A 94 17.59 -0.12 -3.23
CA LEU A 94 17.68 1.34 -3.13
C LEU A 94 18.50 1.96 -4.27
N GLY A 95 19.57 1.28 -4.71
CA GLY A 95 20.34 1.68 -5.88
C GLY A 95 19.50 1.67 -7.16
N CYS A 96 18.71 0.61 -7.37
CA CYS A 96 17.80 0.50 -8.52
C CYS A 96 16.72 1.59 -8.53
N LEU A 97 16.03 1.81 -7.41
CA LEU A 97 14.96 2.82 -7.29
C LEU A 97 15.46 4.25 -7.49
N ARG A 98 16.73 4.52 -7.18
CA ARG A 98 17.36 5.85 -7.35
C ARG A 98 17.99 6.04 -8.72
N SER A 99 17.99 5.00 -9.56
CA SER A 99 18.58 5.06 -10.88
C SER A 99 17.69 5.82 -11.85
N SER A 100 18.31 6.53 -12.80
CA SER A 100 17.64 7.13 -13.94
C SER A 100 17.24 6.11 -15.01
N GLU A 101 17.80 4.90 -14.97
CA GLU A 101 17.55 3.87 -15.97
C GLU A 101 16.19 3.20 -15.74
N TYR A 102 15.37 3.19 -16.79
CA TYR A 102 14.03 2.58 -16.78
C TYR A 102 14.07 1.14 -16.27
N MET A 103 14.95 0.30 -16.84
CA MET A 103 15.01 -1.13 -16.53
C MET A 103 15.36 -1.39 -15.06
N HIS A 104 16.21 -0.56 -14.45
CA HIS A 104 16.59 -0.73 -13.05
C HIS A 104 15.39 -0.55 -12.13
N SER A 105 14.65 0.56 -12.28
CA SER A 105 13.47 0.85 -11.48
C SER A 105 12.35 -0.17 -11.74
N ARG A 106 12.13 -0.52 -13.02
CA ARG A 106 11.10 -1.48 -13.44
C ARG A 106 11.33 -2.87 -12.84
N ASN A 107 12.52 -3.44 -13.03
CA ASN A 107 12.86 -4.76 -12.49
C ASN A 107 12.82 -4.79 -10.96
N CYS A 108 13.31 -3.72 -10.32
CA CYS A 108 13.29 -3.60 -8.88
C CYS A 108 11.86 -3.62 -8.33
N LEU A 109 10.93 -2.88 -8.94
CA LEU A 109 9.52 -2.87 -8.53
C LEU A 109 8.84 -4.22 -8.73
N ILE A 110 9.16 -4.97 -9.80
CA ILE A 110 8.67 -6.34 -10.01
C ILE A 110 9.11 -7.24 -8.84
N VAL A 111 10.40 -7.22 -8.50
CA VAL A 111 10.96 -8.07 -7.42
C VAL A 111 10.40 -7.66 -6.06
N LEU A 112 10.41 -6.37 -5.74
CA LEU A 112 9.95 -5.85 -4.45
C LEU A 112 8.46 -6.11 -4.22
N SER A 113 7.62 -5.95 -5.25
CA SER A 113 6.18 -6.21 -5.14
C SER A 113 5.89 -7.69 -4.86
N ARG A 114 6.64 -8.60 -5.49
CA ARG A 114 6.47 -10.05 -5.26
C ARG A 114 6.88 -10.46 -3.84
N MET A 115 7.90 -9.82 -3.29
CA MET A 115 8.46 -10.16 -1.99
C MET A 115 7.81 -9.42 -0.81
N VAL A 116 6.80 -8.56 -1.06
CA VAL A 116 6.28 -7.62 -0.04
C VAL A 116 5.75 -8.28 1.23
N GLU A 117 5.24 -9.52 1.13
CA GLU A 117 4.71 -10.29 2.26
C GLU A 117 5.82 -10.84 3.20
N THR A 118 7.07 -10.89 2.73
CA THR A 118 8.19 -11.52 3.45
C THR A 118 9.37 -10.58 3.66
N TYR A 119 9.44 -9.50 2.87
CA TYR A 119 10.45 -8.47 2.92
C TYR A 119 9.82 -7.10 2.59
N PRO A 120 10.19 -6.02 3.29
CA PRO A 120 11.15 -5.94 4.39
C PRO A 120 10.55 -6.27 5.75
N THR A 121 11.36 -6.89 6.64
CA THR A 121 11.00 -7.13 8.06
C THR A 121 11.53 -6.05 9.01
N ARG A 122 12.48 -5.21 8.54
CA ARG A 122 13.12 -4.15 9.32
C ARG A 122 12.55 -2.77 8.95
N PRO A 123 11.94 -2.03 9.90
CA PRO A 123 11.32 -0.73 9.61
C PRO A 123 12.29 0.33 9.09
N THR A 124 13.54 0.35 9.57
CA THR A 124 14.52 1.34 9.15
C THR A 124 14.81 1.27 7.66
N LEU A 125 14.94 0.06 7.12
CA LEU A 125 15.13 -0.16 5.69
C LEU A 125 13.84 0.11 4.91
N ALA A 126 12.71 -0.34 5.45
CA ALA A 126 11.41 -0.14 4.81
C ALA A 126 11.08 1.36 4.65
N ASN A 127 11.36 2.18 5.67
CA ASN A 127 11.22 3.62 5.58
C ASN A 127 12.16 4.23 4.53
N ARG A 128 13.38 3.71 4.37
CA ARG A 128 14.28 4.15 3.30
C ARG A 128 13.74 3.80 1.90
N LEU A 129 13.09 2.66 1.75
CA LEU A 129 12.40 2.28 0.51
C LEU A 129 11.24 3.25 0.23
N ILE A 130 10.39 3.54 1.22
CA ILE A 130 9.31 4.53 1.08
C ILE A 130 9.84 5.89 0.63
N SER A 131 10.92 6.38 1.27
CA SER A 131 11.55 7.64 0.86
C SER A 131 12.11 7.58 -0.56
N ALA A 132 12.67 6.44 -0.99
CA ALA A 132 13.17 6.27 -2.36
C ALA A 132 12.05 6.17 -3.41
N LEU A 133 10.87 5.68 -3.04
CA LEU A 133 9.69 5.64 -3.91
C LEU A 133 9.05 7.03 -4.09
N GLY A 134 9.28 7.98 -3.19
CA GLY A 134 8.65 9.31 -3.23
C GLY A 134 8.77 9.99 -4.60
N PRO A 135 9.98 10.22 -5.13
CA PRO A 135 10.18 10.85 -6.43
C PRO A 135 9.57 10.08 -7.61
N LEU A 136 9.48 8.74 -7.53
CA LEU A 136 8.91 7.91 -8.59
C LEU A 136 7.38 8.06 -8.68
N GLN A 137 6.73 8.54 -7.61
CA GLN A 137 5.28 8.67 -7.54
C GLN A 137 4.77 10.04 -8.03
N GLU A 138 5.67 11.01 -8.26
CA GLU A 138 5.32 12.36 -8.68
C GLU A 138 4.78 12.40 -10.12
N GLU A 139 3.83 13.30 -10.39
CA GLU A 139 3.28 13.46 -11.74
C GLU A 139 4.31 13.91 -12.78
N SER A 140 5.36 14.57 -12.32
CA SER A 140 6.53 15.00 -13.10
C SER A 140 7.39 13.83 -13.57
N TYR A 141 7.27 12.64 -12.98
CA TYR A 141 8.10 11.49 -13.31
C TYR A 141 7.79 10.97 -14.73
N PRO A 142 8.80 10.79 -15.60
CA PRO A 142 8.58 10.60 -17.04
C PRO A 142 7.89 9.28 -17.40
N PHE A 143 8.07 8.24 -16.60
CA PHE A 143 7.55 6.90 -16.89
C PHE A 143 6.26 6.63 -16.10
N ALA A 144 5.12 6.73 -16.78
CA ALA A 144 3.81 6.58 -16.15
C ALA A 144 3.55 5.18 -15.57
N ASP A 145 4.09 4.14 -16.21
CA ASP A 145 4.02 2.76 -15.76
C ASP A 145 4.83 2.53 -14.47
N ILE A 146 6.05 3.05 -14.39
CA ILE A 146 6.88 3.00 -13.17
C ILE A 146 6.18 3.73 -12.03
N ARG A 147 5.62 4.91 -12.30
CA ARG A 147 4.84 5.67 -11.31
C ARG A 147 3.68 4.86 -10.77
N ALA A 148 2.88 4.24 -11.64
CA ALA A 148 1.77 3.38 -11.21
C ALA A 148 2.26 2.20 -10.37
N SER A 149 3.35 1.53 -10.79
CA SER A 149 3.96 0.44 -10.03
C SER A 149 4.52 0.88 -8.68
N ALA A 150 5.13 2.06 -8.59
CA ALA A 150 5.67 2.62 -7.36
C ALA A 150 4.54 2.97 -6.36
N GLN A 151 3.44 3.57 -6.82
CA GLN A 151 2.26 3.85 -6.00
C GLN A 151 1.61 2.55 -5.48
N ALA A 152 1.49 1.54 -6.36
CA ALA A 152 0.96 0.24 -5.99
C ALA A 152 1.85 -0.45 -4.94
N TYR A 153 3.16 -0.48 -5.15
CA TYR A 153 4.10 -1.06 -4.20
C TYR A 153 4.12 -0.32 -2.86
N ASN A 154 4.08 1.02 -2.84
CA ASN A 154 3.99 1.80 -1.61
C ASN A 154 2.74 1.44 -0.79
N THR A 155 1.60 1.25 -1.47
CA THR A 155 0.35 0.80 -0.83
C THR A 155 0.49 -0.60 -0.24
N GLN A 156 1.08 -1.54 -0.98
CA GLN A 156 1.34 -2.90 -0.49
C GLN A 156 2.29 -2.89 0.71
N LEU A 157 3.31 -2.04 0.70
CA LEU A 157 4.31 -1.94 1.74
C LEU A 157 3.73 -1.39 3.06
N ILE A 158 2.83 -0.41 2.97
CA ILE A 158 2.07 0.10 4.12
C ILE A 158 1.15 -0.99 4.67
N LYS A 159 0.44 -1.73 3.80
CA LYS A 159 -0.40 -2.84 4.21
C LYS A 159 0.41 -3.94 4.93
N ALA A 160 1.54 -4.34 4.36
CA ALA A 160 2.43 -5.34 4.96
C ALA A 160 2.97 -4.92 6.33
N ARG A 161 3.27 -3.62 6.52
CA ARG A 161 3.60 -3.07 7.83
C ARG A 161 2.46 -3.29 8.83
N ASP A 162 1.24 -2.96 8.43
CA ASP A 162 0.06 -3.02 9.29
C ASP A 162 -0.33 -4.48 9.64
N GLU A 163 -0.07 -5.42 8.74
CA GLU A 163 -0.22 -6.86 8.94
C GLU A 163 0.91 -7.49 9.79
N GLY A 164 1.91 -6.71 10.20
CA GLY A 164 2.96 -7.15 11.12
C GLY A 164 4.16 -7.84 10.44
N VAL A 165 4.33 -7.70 9.12
CA VAL A 165 5.52 -8.19 8.41
C VAL A 165 6.79 -7.49 8.94
N TRP A 166 6.67 -6.25 9.43
CA TRP A 166 7.77 -5.48 10.00
C TRP A 166 8.03 -5.87 11.46
N LYS A 167 8.72 -6.99 11.64
CA LYS A 167 8.94 -7.65 12.94
C LYS A 167 9.85 -6.88 13.91
N GLU A 168 10.80 -6.08 13.42
CA GLU A 168 11.78 -5.37 14.25
C GLU A 168 11.39 -3.92 14.59
N GLU A 169 10.10 -3.64 14.71
CA GLU A 169 9.61 -2.33 15.13
C GLU A 169 9.83 -2.10 16.63
N THR A 170 10.56 -1.04 16.98
CA THR A 170 10.76 -0.63 18.38
C THR A 170 9.40 -0.33 19.02
N SER A 171 9.19 -0.75 20.27
CA SER A 171 7.95 -0.48 21.03
C SER A 171 7.57 1.00 21.00
N ALA A 172 8.54 1.89 21.19
CA ALA A 172 8.35 3.35 21.10
C ALA A 172 7.86 3.82 19.71
N ALA A 173 8.36 3.22 18.62
CA ALA A 173 7.91 3.55 17.27
C ALA A 173 6.48 3.09 17.01
N LYS A 174 6.12 1.89 17.52
CA LYS A 174 4.77 1.35 17.47
C LYS A 174 3.78 2.20 18.28
N GLU A 175 4.19 2.67 19.46
CA GLU A 175 3.40 3.57 20.30
C GLU A 175 3.23 4.95 19.68
N ALA A 176 4.31 5.55 19.17
CA ALA A 176 4.25 6.83 18.46
C ALA A 176 3.33 6.77 17.23
N ARG A 177 3.32 5.62 16.51
CA ARG A 177 2.40 5.39 15.40
C ARG A 177 0.96 5.30 15.88
N LYS A 178 0.67 4.47 16.89
CA LYS A 178 -0.67 4.38 17.48
C LYS A 178 -1.19 5.75 17.94
N ALA A 179 -0.33 6.55 18.57
CA ALA A 179 -0.67 7.92 18.96
C ALA A 179 -0.97 8.81 17.75
N LYS A 180 -0.17 8.73 16.68
CA LYS A 180 -0.38 9.49 15.43
C LYS A 180 -1.65 9.05 14.70
N GLU A 181 -1.96 7.75 14.68
CA GLU A 181 -3.17 7.18 14.11
C GLU A 181 -4.40 7.58 14.91
N GLN A 182 -4.34 7.54 16.25
CA GLN A 182 -5.40 8.01 17.13
C GLN A 182 -5.64 9.52 16.95
N ALA A 183 -4.58 10.32 16.86
CA ALA A 183 -4.69 11.75 16.60
C ALA A 183 -5.29 12.03 15.20
N ALA A 184 -4.89 11.28 14.18
CA ALA A 184 -5.45 11.41 12.83
C ALA A 184 -6.91 10.94 12.75
N ALA A 185 -7.29 9.89 13.48
CA ALA A 185 -8.65 9.40 13.58
C ALA A 185 -9.55 10.40 14.31
N ALA A 186 -9.09 10.96 15.44
CA ALA A 186 -9.78 12.01 16.16
C ALA A 186 -9.96 13.28 15.30
N ALA A 187 -8.94 13.66 14.52
CA ALA A 187 -9.04 14.79 13.60
C ALA A 187 -10.01 14.52 12.44
N ARG A 188 -10.08 13.28 11.92
CA ARG A 188 -11.06 12.88 10.91
C ARG A 188 -12.48 12.83 11.46
N GLN A 189 -12.68 12.34 12.68
CA GLN A 189 -13.98 12.35 13.37
C GLN A 189 -14.48 13.77 13.55
N LYS A 190 -13.63 14.67 14.07
CA LYS A 190 -13.98 16.08 14.25
C LYS A 190 -14.35 16.77 12.93
N LYS A 191 -13.57 16.55 11.86
CA LYS A 191 -13.92 17.06 10.52
C LYS A 191 -15.23 16.49 9.98
N SER A 192 -15.55 15.23 10.28
CA SER A 192 -16.80 14.59 9.86
C SER A 192 -18.00 15.13 10.64
N GLU A 193 -17.84 15.44 11.92
CA GLU A 193 -18.86 16.06 12.76
C GLU A 193 -19.13 17.50 12.31
N GLU A 194 -18.08 18.29 12.05
CA GLU A 194 -18.18 19.64 11.49
C GLU A 194 -18.92 19.64 10.14
N LEU A 195 -18.57 18.71 9.24
CA LEU A 195 -19.24 18.57 7.93
C LEU A 195 -20.72 18.15 8.10
N MET A 196 -21.03 17.26 9.05
CA MET A 196 -22.42 16.86 9.32
C MET A 196 -23.26 18.01 9.90
N GLU A 197 -22.67 18.87 10.73
CA GLU A 197 -23.37 20.07 11.23
C GLU A 197 -23.63 21.09 10.12
N GLU A 198 -22.69 21.29 9.19
CA GLU A 198 -22.89 22.16 8.03
C GLU A 198 -24.00 21.63 7.11
N ILE A 199 -23.97 20.32 6.79
CA ILE A 199 -25.02 19.68 6.00
C ILE A 199 -26.40 19.82 6.67
N LYS A 200 -26.46 19.71 8.00
CA LYS A 200 -27.71 19.86 8.75
C LYS A 200 -28.26 21.28 8.66
N LYS A 201 -27.40 22.29 8.82
CA LYS A 201 -27.78 23.71 8.69
C LYS A 201 -28.26 24.04 7.27
N ASP A 202 -27.60 23.49 6.26
CA ASP A 202 -28.00 23.71 4.87
C ASP A 202 -29.31 22.98 4.55
N SER A 203 -29.54 21.78 5.10
CA SER A 203 -30.84 21.09 4.99
C SER A 203 -31.97 21.86 5.66
N GLU A 204 -31.73 22.47 6.83
CA GLU A 204 -32.73 23.28 7.55
C GLU A 204 -33.12 24.53 6.75
N LYS A 205 -32.14 25.23 6.17
CA LYS A 205 -32.40 26.37 5.26
C LYS A 205 -33.19 25.96 4.01
N ILE A 206 -32.86 24.82 3.42
CA ILE A 206 -33.59 24.30 2.26
C ILE A 206 -35.05 23.99 2.63
N THR A 207 -35.31 23.42 3.81
CA THR A 207 -36.69 23.19 4.28
C THR A 207 -37.46 24.48 4.55
N GLU A 208 -36.80 25.54 5.05
CA GLU A 208 -37.41 26.86 5.22
C GLU A 208 -37.79 27.48 3.86
N GLU A 209 -36.90 27.44 2.87
CA GLU A 209 -37.18 27.95 1.51
C GLU A 209 -38.28 27.17 0.77
N ILE A 210 -38.41 25.86 1.02
CA ILE A 210 -39.49 25.03 0.46
C ILE A 210 -40.81 25.29 1.19
N GLY A 211 -40.80 25.43 2.52
CA GLY A 211 -41.99 25.74 3.33
C GLY A 211 -42.59 27.12 3.06
N GLU A 212 -41.78 28.10 2.63
CA GLU A 212 -42.27 29.41 2.21
C GLU A 212 -43.06 29.38 0.89
N ARG A 213 -42.85 28.38 0.01
CA ARG A 213 -43.59 28.28 -1.26
C ARG A 213 -45.02 27.73 -1.10
N ASP A 214 -45.30 26.92 -0.09
CA ASP A 214 -46.65 26.40 0.18
C ASP A 214 -47.56 27.41 0.91
N SER A 215 -47.00 28.51 1.45
CA SER A 215 -47.75 29.57 2.12
C SER A 215 -48.41 30.58 1.17
N TYR A 216 -48.11 30.52 -0.14
CA TYR A 216 -48.63 31.47 -1.14
C TYR A 216 -49.96 31.07 -1.80
N ASP A 217 -50.60 29.96 -1.41
CA ASP A 217 -51.89 29.54 -2.01
C ASP A 217 -53.14 29.75 -1.11
N GLN A 218 -53.03 30.53 -0.02
CA GLN A 218 -54.17 30.82 0.88
C GLN A 218 -54.70 32.26 0.84
N ARG A 219 -54.33 33.08 -0.15
CA ARG A 219 -54.92 34.42 -0.35
C ARG A 219 -55.63 34.57 -1.70
N ARG A 220 -56.64 33.76 -1.97
CA ARG A 220 -57.71 34.14 -2.93
C ARG A 220 -58.91 34.72 -2.15
N PRO A 221 -59.22 36.02 -2.29
CA PRO A 221 -60.41 36.58 -1.67
C PRO A 221 -61.67 36.12 -2.40
N ALA A 222 -62.67 35.72 -1.63
CA ALA A 222 -64.02 35.44 -2.11
C ALA A 222 -64.74 36.73 -2.54
N ARG A 223 -65.00 36.88 -3.85
CA ARG A 223 -66.01 37.77 -4.48
C ARG A 223 -66.28 37.18 -5.88
N GLY A 224 -67.49 36.88 -6.34
CA GLY A 224 -68.84 36.98 -5.80
C GLY A 224 -69.80 36.11 -6.65
N ALA A 225 -71.04 36.02 -6.20
CA ALA A 225 -72.12 35.19 -6.72
C ALA A 225 -72.45 35.42 -8.22
N PRO A 226 -73.11 34.44 -8.90
CA PRO A 226 -73.20 34.39 -10.35
C PRO A 226 -74.30 35.30 -10.92
N ARG A 227 -74.03 35.94 -12.05
CA ARG A 227 -75.08 36.52 -12.92
C ARG A 227 -75.16 35.74 -14.22
N ARG A 228 -76.37 35.20 -14.42
CA ARG A 228 -76.97 34.67 -15.64
C ARG A 228 -76.95 35.73 -16.74
N ASP A 229 -76.67 35.32 -17.98
CA ASP A 229 -77.35 35.68 -19.24
C ASP A 229 -76.51 35.08 -20.40
N GLN A 230 -76.87 33.90 -20.93
CA GLN A 230 -77.76 33.61 -22.06
C GLN A 230 -77.15 33.95 -23.44
N ASP A 231 -76.90 32.86 -24.19
CA ASP A 231 -76.85 32.69 -25.66
C ASP A 231 -76.31 33.82 -26.55
N ASP A 232 -75.26 33.53 -27.33
CA ASP A 232 -75.51 33.36 -28.77
C ASP A 232 -74.46 32.57 -29.55
N ARG A 233 -74.98 31.91 -30.57
CA ARG A 233 -74.42 30.90 -31.47
C ARG A 233 -73.26 31.41 -32.35
N ARG A 234 -72.28 30.53 -32.65
CA ARG A 234 -72.03 30.03 -34.03
C ARG A 234 -70.97 28.92 -34.11
N ALA A 235 -71.34 27.86 -34.82
CA ALA A 235 -70.54 26.75 -35.32
C ALA A 235 -69.36 27.24 -36.20
N VAL A 236 -68.26 26.50 -36.40
CA VAL A 236 -68.01 25.36 -37.32
C VAL A 236 -66.49 25.10 -37.18
N GLY A 237 -65.84 23.94 -37.29
CA GLY A 237 -66.17 22.59 -37.71
C GLY A 237 -64.88 21.74 -37.62
N SER A 238 -65.07 20.44 -37.55
CA SER A 238 -64.08 19.36 -37.52
C SER A 238 -63.14 19.30 -38.73
N SER A 239 -61.90 18.85 -38.54
CA SER A 239 -61.34 17.65 -39.19
C SER A 239 -59.81 17.53 -38.99
N GLY A 240 -59.35 16.42 -38.41
CA GLY A 240 -58.05 15.81 -38.78
C GLY A 240 -58.28 14.79 -39.92
N PRO A 241 -57.47 13.72 -40.03
CA PRO A 241 -56.05 13.61 -40.37
C PRO A 241 -55.91 12.79 -41.71
N PRO A 242 -54.86 12.01 -42.07
CA PRO A 242 -54.05 11.08 -41.28
C PRO A 242 -52.57 11.48 -41.10
#